data_AF-A0A835FJM9-F1
#
_entry.id   AF-A0A835FJM9-F1
#
_cell.length_a   1.000
_cell.length_b   1.000
_cell.length_c   1.000
_cell.angle_alpha   90.00
_cell.angle_beta   90.00
_cell.angle_gamma   90.00
#
_symmetry.space_group_name_H-M   'P 1'
#
loop_
_entity.id
_entity.type
_entity.pdbx_description
1 polymer ?
#
loop_
_entity_poly.entity_id
_entity_poly.type
_entity_poly.pdbx_seq_one_letter_code
_entity_poly.pdbx_strand_id
1 'polypeptide(L)' 'MLFLTCPFSQWCWRLLHIRCNIGLEITERVIRARRDFNSCFFREIMLVASWEIWRHRNEVVFDGVPPSPRRWKKIFRD' A
#
# COMPACT_ATOMS: atom_id res chain seq x y z
N MET A 1 -0.05 0.77 -12.28
CA MET A 1 0.85 -0.19 -11.60
C MET A 1 0.13 -0.71 -10.35
N LEU A 2 -0.12 -2.02 -10.25
CA LEU A 2 -1.08 -2.65 -9.32
C LEU A 2 -0.94 -2.27 -7.84
N PHE A 3 0.25 -1.86 -7.39
CA PHE A 3 0.53 -1.49 -6.00
C PHE A 3 -0.14 -0.19 -5.54
N LEU A 4 -0.51 0.72 -6.43
CA LEU A 4 -1.09 2.03 -6.05
C LEU A 4 -2.56 2.19 -6.49
N THR A 5 -3.05 1.31 -7.35
CA THR A 5 -4.33 1.51 -8.04
C THR A 5 -5.32 0.37 -7.87
N CYS A 6 -4.90 -0.84 -7.44
CA CYS A 6 -5.88 -1.92 -7.29
C CYS A 6 -6.73 -1.72 -6.02
N PRO A 7 -7.96 -2.25 -5.97
CA PRO A 7 -8.85 -2.06 -4.81
C PRO A 7 -8.23 -2.50 -3.48
N PHE A 8 -7.50 -3.62 -3.50
CA PHE A 8 -6.79 -4.14 -2.33
C PHE A 8 -5.70 -3.18 -1.85
N SER A 9 -4.85 -2.69 -2.76
CA SER A 9 -3.76 -1.79 -2.37
C SER A 9 -4.28 -0.45 -1.87
N GLN A 10 -5.31 0.12 -2.52
CA GLN A 10 -5.98 1.33 -2.05
C GLN A 10 -6.55 1.17 -0.64
N TRP A 11 -7.01 -0.02 -0.28
CA TRP A 11 -7.43 -0.31 1.09
C TRP A 11 -6.24 -0.32 2.06
N CYS A 12 -5.14 -0.96 1.69
CA CYS A 12 -3.91 -1.01 2.50
C CYS A 12 -3.38 0.40 2.76
N TRP A 13 -3.32 1.26 1.73
CA TRP A 13 -2.89 2.65 1.87
C TRP A 13 -3.83 3.47 2.76
N ARG A 14 -5.15 3.26 2.64
CA ARG A 14 -6.14 3.92 3.52
C ARG A 14 -5.97 3.53 4.98
N LEU A 15 -5.62 2.29 5.30
CA LEU A 15 -5.29 1.90 6.68
C LEU A 15 -4.11 2.66 7.25
N LEU A 16 -3.15 3.04 6.41
CA LEU A 16 -1.96 3.80 6.80
C LEU A 16 -2.19 5.31 6.77
N HIS A 17 -3.43 5.76 6.57
CA HIS A 17 -3.79 7.16 6.36
C HIS A 17 -3.09 7.80 5.15
N ILE A 18 -2.68 6.99 4.16
CA ILE A 18 -2.06 7.46 2.91
C ILE A 18 -3.13 7.47 1.80
N ARG A 19 -3.37 8.65 1.21
CA ARG A 19 -4.34 8.83 0.13
C ARG A 19 -3.69 8.66 -1.23
N CYS A 20 -4.00 7.57 -1.93
CA CYS A 20 -3.62 7.38 -3.32
C CYS A 20 -4.69 7.95 -4.26
N ASN A 21 -4.56 9.20 -4.70
CA ASN A 21 -5.48 9.77 -5.69
C ASN A 21 -5.27 9.10 -7.06
N ILE A 22 -6.25 8.31 -7.49
CA ILE A 22 -6.19 7.54 -8.74
C ILE A 22 -6.21 8.37 -10.02
N GLY A 23 -6.67 9.63 -9.95
CA GLY A 23 -6.70 10.56 -11.09
C GLY A 23 -5.37 11.26 -11.37
N LEU A 24 -4.33 11.03 -10.56
CA LEU A 24 -3.02 11.68 -10.74
C LEU A 24 -2.00 10.74 -11.38
N GLU A 25 -1.05 11.33 -12.09
CA GLU A 25 0.20 10.68 -12.49
C GLU A 25 0.94 10.12 -11.26
N ILE A 26 1.73 9.06 -11.42
CA ILE A 26 2.30 8.31 -10.30
C ILE A 26 3.21 9.17 -9.42
N THR A 27 3.99 10.05 -10.05
CA THR A 27 4.97 10.92 -9.38
C THR A 27 4.23 11.96 -8.55
N GLU A 28 3.25 12.62 -9.17
CA GLU A 28 2.41 13.62 -8.49
C GLU A 28 1.64 13.00 -7.32
N ARG A 29 1.16 11.77 -7.49
CA ARG A 29 0.48 11.03 -6.42
C ARG A 29 1.38 10.78 -5.22
N VAL A 30 2.63 10.34 -5.44
CA VAL A 30 3.59 10.10 -4.37
C VAL A 30 4.01 11.41 -3.71
N ILE A 31 4.20 12.49 -4.48
CA ILE A 31 4.52 13.81 -3.95
C ILE A 31 3.39 14.32 -3.04
N ARG A 32 2.13 14.22 -3.47
CA ARG A 32 0.99 14.61 -2.64
C ARG A 32 0.86 13.75 -1.40
N ALA A 33 0.95 12.43 -1.54
CA ALA A 33 0.91 11.51 -0.40
C ALA A 33 2.00 11.84 0.64
N ARG A 34 3.22 12.19 0.19
CA ARG A 34 4.31 12.63 1.07
C ARG A 34 3.97 13.93 1.80
N ARG A 35 3.44 14.92 1.09
CA ARG A 35 3.05 16.21 1.67
C ARG A 35 1.95 16.05 2.69
N ASP A 36 0.92 15.26 2.39
CA ASP A 36 -0.24 15.04 3.25
C ASP A 36 0.12 14.24 4.50
N PHE A 37 1.03 13.25 4.38
CA PHE A 37 1.47 12.43 5.51
C PHE A 37 2.36 13.19 6.50
N ASN A 38 3.08 14.23 6.02
CA ASN A 38 3.82 15.20 6.83
C ASN A 38 4.73 14.60 7.93
N SER A 39 5.45 13.53 7.60
CA SER A 39 6.37 12.86 8.53
C SER A 39 7.62 12.38 7.80
N CYS A 40 8.77 12.41 8.51
CA CYS A 40 10.04 11.89 8.00
C CYS A 40 9.98 10.38 7.70
N PHE A 41 9.10 9.65 8.39
CA PHE A 41 8.90 8.21 8.23
C PHE A 41 8.10 7.81 6.98
N PHE A 42 7.63 8.78 6.18
CA PHE A 42 6.81 8.50 4.99
C PHE A 42 7.50 7.51 4.05
N ARG A 43 8.79 7.68 3.81
CA ARG A 43 9.54 6.86 2.86
C ARG A 43 9.65 5.43 3.35
N GLU A 44 10.00 5.25 4.62
CA GLU A 44 10.15 3.95 5.27
C GLU A 44 8.80 3.22 5.27
N ILE A 45 7.72 3.89 5.66
CA ILE A 45 6.36 3.34 5.65
C ILE A 45 5.93 2.97 4.23
N MET A 46 6.18 3.81 3.24
CA MET A 46 5.87 3.53 1.83
C MET A 46 6.61 2.31 1.32
N LEU A 47 7.88 2.15 1.64
CA LEU A 47 8.69 1.01 1.21
C LEU A 47 8.20 -0.29 1.84
N VAL A 48 8.03 -0.32 3.18
CA VAL A 48 7.56 -1.49 3.91
C VAL A 48 6.15 -1.87 3.47
N ALA A 49 5.22 -0.91 3.36
CA ALA A 49 3.86 -1.18 2.92
C ALA A 49 3.81 -1.71 1.48
N SER A 50 4.62 -1.16 0.58
CA SER A 50 4.71 -1.64 -0.81
C SER A 50 5.23 -3.08 -0.87
N TRP A 51 6.25 -3.38 -0.06
CA TRP A 51 6.80 -4.73 0.07
C TRP A 51 5.75 -5.71 0.57
N GLU A 52 5.00 -5.37 1.61
CA GLU A 52 3.97 -6.25 2.15
C GLU A 52 2.78 -6.44 1.21
N ILE A 53 2.40 -5.41 0.44
CA ILE A 53 1.38 -5.54 -0.62
C ILE A 53 1.87 -6.50 -1.71
N TRP A 54 3.15 -6.41 -2.10
CA TRP A 54 3.75 -7.32 -3.08
C TRP A 54 3.78 -8.75 -2.55
N ARG A 55 4.24 -8.95 -1.31
CA ARG A 55 4.30 -10.27 -0.66
C ARG A 55 2.92 -10.91 -0.55
N HIS A 56 1.93 -10.19 -0.03
CA HIS A 56 0.55 -10.69 0.08
C HIS A 56 -0.04 -11.04 -1.29
N ARG A 57 0.25 -10.26 -2.33
CA ARG A 57 -0.19 -10.59 -3.70
C ARG A 57 0.45 -11.88 -4.20
N ASN A 58 1.73 -12.11 -3.92
CA ASN A 58 2.38 -13.36 -4.31
C ASN A 58 1.77 -14.56 -3.58
N GLU A 59 1.46 -14.45 -2.28
CA GLU A 59 0.74 -15.51 -1.56
C GLU A 59 -0.62 -15.83 -2.20
N VAL A 60 -1.33 -14.81 -2.71
CA VAL A 60 -2.60 -15.01 -3.40
C VAL A 60 -2.43 -15.76 -4.72
N VAL A 61 -1.38 -15.45 -5.49
CA VAL A 61 -1.14 -16.02 -6.82
C VAL A 61 -0.54 -17.41 -6.74
N PHE A 62 0.43 -17.63 -5.84
CA PHE A 62 1.24 -18.84 -5.78
C PHE A 62 0.76 -19.83 -4.72
N ASP A 63 0.23 -19.35 -3.60
CA ASP A 63 -0.16 -20.20 -2.46
C ASP A 63 -1.69 -20.37 -2.35
N GLY A 64 -2.46 -19.80 -3.28
CA GLY A 64 -3.93 -19.86 -3.28
C GLY A 64 -4.58 -19.17 -2.08
N VAL A 65 -3.85 -18.32 -1.36
CA VAL A 65 -4.36 -17.60 -0.19
C VAL A 65 -5.40 -16.57 -0.65
N PRO A 66 -6.57 -16.45 0.00
CA PRO A 66 -7.53 -15.42 -0.37
C PRO A 66 -7.01 -14.02 -0.04
N PRO A 67 -7.29 -12.99 -0.87
CA PRO A 67 -6.93 -11.62 -0.56
C PRO A 67 -7.61 -11.19 0.74
N SER A 68 -6.81 -10.89 1.77
CA SER A 68 -7.32 -10.62 3.13
C SER A 68 -6.72 -9.33 3.68
N PRO A 69 -7.54 -8.26 3.75
CA PRO A 69 -7.15 -6.99 4.35
C PRO A 69 -6.69 -7.14 5.82
N ARG A 70 -7.33 -8.03 6.57
CA ARG A 70 -6.98 -8.32 7.97
C ARG A 70 -5.62 -9.02 8.09
N ARG A 71 -5.33 -9.98 7.20
CA ARG A 71 -4.06 -10.70 7.16
C ARG A 71 -2.92 -9.76 6.82
N TRP A 72 -3.09 -8.92 5.81
CA TRP A 72 -2.10 -7.90 5.44
C TRP A 72 -1.82 -6.94 6.60
N LYS A 73 -2.85 -6.44 7.29
CA LYS A 73 -2.68 -5.55 8.44
C LYS A 73 -1.91 -6.21 9.58
N LYS A 74 -2.14 -7.51 9.83
CA LYS A 74 -1.40 -8.28 10.83
C LYS A 74 0.07 -8.36 10.44
N ILE A 75 0.33 -8.80 9.22
CA ILE A 75 1.67 -8.91 8.63
C ILE A 75 2.44 -7.57 8.67
N PHE A 76 1.78 -6.45 8.39
CA PHE A 76 2.42 -5.13 8.42
C PHE A 76 2.79 -4.66 9.83
N ARG A 77 2.12 -5.18 10.87
CA ARG A 77 2.35 -4.81 12.27
C ARG A 77 3.43 -5.67 12.94
N ASP A 78 3.56 -6.91 12.49
CA ASP A 78 4.56 -7.88 12.97
C ASP A 78 5.97 -7.50 12.46
#